data_AF-A0A955LRB8-F1
#
_entry.id   AF-A0A955LRB8-F1
#
_cell.length_a   1.000
_cell.length_b   1.000
_cell.length_c   1.000
_cell.angle_alpha   90.00
_cell.angle_beta   90.00
_cell.angle_gamma   90.00
#
_symmetry.space_group_name_H-M   'P 1'
#
loop_
_entity.id
_entity.type
_entity.pdbx_description
1 polymer ?
#
loop_
_entity_poly.entity_id
_entity_poly.type
_entity_poly.pdbx_seq_one_letter_code
_entity_poly.pdbx_strand_id
1 'polypeptide(L)'
;MDKPLADSAGRLRRVHQRLHDILPRLEGARNKIRPADCEEVIFELFRIENAVFYDDLCKQYAGRKDETAMLRALREGLNPLKVMVLAFLDDKRANGRPLADELRLRIKLEEDYLIPMLKGVADRYLTSNKEL
;
A
#
# COMPACT_ATOMS: atom_id res chain seq x y z
N MET A 1 -19.03 13.73 7.68
CA MET A 1 -18.44 12.38 7.77
C MET A 1 -17.05 12.44 7.17
N ASP A 2 -16.06 11.96 7.91
CA ASP A 2 -14.66 11.95 7.48
C ASP A 2 -14.51 11.27 6.12
N LYS A 3 -13.59 11.79 5.29
CA LYS A 3 -13.32 11.36 3.91
C LYS A 3 -12.11 10.42 3.74
N PRO A 4 -11.73 9.55 4.71
CA PRO A 4 -10.42 8.92 4.70
C PRO A 4 -10.21 8.01 3.48
N LEU A 5 -11.23 7.28 3.03
CA LEU A 5 -11.11 6.37 1.87
C LEU A 5 -11.01 7.08 0.52
N ALA A 6 -11.79 8.15 0.31
CA ALA A 6 -11.83 8.88 -0.97
C ALA A 6 -10.48 9.52 -1.31
N ASP A 7 -9.76 10.03 -0.30
CA ASP A 7 -8.45 10.64 -0.48
C ASP A 7 -7.29 9.62 -0.47
N SER A 8 -7.55 8.37 -0.06
CA SER A 8 -6.52 7.34 0.10
C SER A 8 -5.93 6.90 -1.24
N ALA A 9 -6.69 6.89 -2.33
CA ALA A 9 -6.17 6.51 -3.65
C ALA A 9 -5.04 7.45 -4.12
N GLY A 10 -5.22 8.75 -3.94
CA GLY A 10 -4.22 9.76 -4.30
C GLY A 10 -2.99 9.70 -3.41
N ARG A 11 -3.17 9.40 -2.12
CA ARG A 11 -2.05 9.19 -1.18
C ARG A 11 -1.24 7.95 -1.52
N LEU A 12 -1.91 6.82 -1.80
CA LEU A 12 -1.24 5.57 -2.20
C LEU A 12 -0.43 5.75 -3.47
N ARG A 13 -1.00 6.37 -4.52
CA ARG A 13 -0.25 6.65 -5.75
C ARG A 13 1.03 7.45 -5.52
N ARG A 14 1.00 8.45 -4.64
CA ARG A 14 2.21 9.23 -4.29
C ARG A 14 3.24 8.39 -3.56
N VAL A 15 2.80 7.52 -2.65
CA VAL A 15 3.68 6.57 -1.97
C VAL A 15 4.27 5.58 -2.97
N HIS A 16 3.49 5.01 -3.89
CA HIS A 16 3.96 4.11 -4.95
C HIS A 16 5.02 4.74 -5.82
N GLN A 17 4.82 6.00 -6.24
CA GLN A 17 5.80 6.73 -7.02
C GLN A 17 7.14 6.86 -6.27
N ARG A 18 7.10 7.23 -4.98
CA ARG A 18 8.30 7.28 -4.13
C ARG A 18 8.91 5.89 -3.93
N LEU A 19 8.09 4.84 -3.82
CA LEU A 19 8.57 3.47 -3.71
C LEU A 19 9.31 3.03 -4.98
N HIS A 20 8.79 3.36 -6.17
CA HIS A 20 9.47 3.09 -7.44
C HIS A 20 10.86 3.72 -7.53
N ASP A 21 11.05 4.91 -6.96
CA ASP A 21 12.36 5.57 -6.93
C ASP A 21 13.37 4.88 -5.98
N ILE A 22 12.90 4.26 -4.89
CA ILE A 22 13.77 3.59 -3.92
C ILE A 22 13.99 2.10 -4.25
N LEU A 23 13.10 1.46 -5.00
CA LEU A 23 13.19 0.04 -5.34
C LEU A 23 14.54 -0.36 -5.98
N PRO A 24 15.05 0.34 -7.02
CA PRO A 24 16.36 0.04 -7.60
C PRO A 24 17.51 0.18 -6.60
N ARG A 25 17.36 1.07 -5.61
CA ARG A 25 18.35 1.30 -4.56
C ARG A 25 18.34 0.19 -3.52
N LEU A 26 17.20 -0.46 -3.27
CA LEU A 26 17.08 -1.65 -2.42
C LEU A 26 17.70 -2.90 -3.07
N GLU A 27 17.64 -3.00 -4.41
CA GLU A 27 18.22 -4.13 -5.16
C GLU A 27 19.73 -4.04 -5.38
N GLY A 28 20.28 -2.83 -5.39
CA GLY A 28 21.63 -2.58 -5.85
C GLY A 28 22.72 -3.17 -4.95
N ALA A 29 23.44 -4.16 -5.46
CA ALA A 29 24.72 -4.63 -4.91
C ALA A 29 25.83 -3.61 -5.22
N ARG A 30 25.92 -2.51 -4.45
CA ARG A 30 27.17 -1.73 -4.17
C ARG A 30 26.94 -0.38 -3.49
N ASN A 31 25.71 0.13 -3.43
CA ASN A 31 25.43 1.36 -2.71
C ASN A 31 24.58 1.02 -1.48
N LYS A 32 25.19 1.16 -0.30
CA LYS A 32 24.53 1.05 1.00
C LYS A 32 23.36 2.04 1.03
N ILE A 33 22.15 1.62 0.64
CA ILE A 33 20.97 2.39 1.02
C ILE A 33 21.02 2.45 2.55
N ARG A 34 20.89 3.64 3.12
CA ARG A 34 20.68 3.69 4.56
C ARG A 34 19.26 3.20 4.79
N PRO A 35 19.01 2.27 5.71
CA PRO A 35 17.65 1.83 6.04
C PRO A 35 16.67 3.00 6.28
N ALA A 36 17.18 4.10 6.87
CA ALA A 36 16.45 5.35 7.05
C ALA A 36 15.93 6.00 5.75
N ASP A 37 16.60 5.82 4.61
CA ASP A 37 16.22 6.42 3.33
C ASP A 37 14.92 5.82 2.75
N CYS A 38 14.58 4.59 3.15
CA CYS A 38 13.38 3.88 2.70
C CYS A 38 12.32 3.75 3.81
N GLU A 39 12.71 3.85 5.08
CA GLU A 39 11.83 3.71 6.24
C GLU A 39 10.61 4.63 6.18
N GLU A 40 10.82 5.92 5.89
CA GLU A 40 9.74 6.91 5.89
C GLU A 40 8.64 6.57 4.87
N VAL A 41 9.03 6.20 3.64
CA VAL A 41 8.10 5.89 2.55
C VAL A 41 7.31 4.62 2.85
N ILE A 42 7.99 3.60 3.36
CA ILE A 42 7.39 2.31 3.68
C ILE A 42 6.44 2.44 4.89
N PHE A 43 6.80 3.24 5.90
CA PHE A 43 5.90 3.49 7.03
C PHE A 43 4.72 4.38 6.66
N GLU A 44 4.88 5.28 5.69
CA GLU A 44 3.74 6.00 5.13
C GLU A 44 2.75 5.05 4.44
N LEU A 45 3.23 4.08 3.66
CA LEU A 45 2.40 3.01 3.09
C LEU A 45 1.57 2.33 4.19
N PHE A 46 2.23 1.83 5.24
CA PHE A 46 1.54 1.14 6.34
C PHE A 46 0.58 2.01 7.14
N ARG A 47 0.82 3.32 7.21
CA ARG A 47 -0.08 4.26 7.89
C ARG A 47 -1.38 4.46 7.11
N ILE A 48 -1.28 4.51 5.79
CA ILE A 48 -2.46 4.54 4.91
C ILE A 48 -3.19 3.20 5.03
N GLU A 49 -2.44 2.11 4.94
CA GLU A 49 -2.93 0.73 4.91
C GLU A 49 -3.06 0.09 6.30
N ASN A 50 -3.64 0.82 7.23
CA ASN A 50 -3.89 0.27 8.56
C ASN A 50 -5.10 -0.71 8.54
N ALA A 51 -5.32 -1.42 9.64
CA ALA A 51 -6.41 -2.41 9.72
C ALA A 51 -7.80 -1.79 9.47
N VAL A 52 -8.03 -0.57 9.96
CA VAL A 52 -9.29 0.16 9.79
C VAL A 52 -9.56 0.47 8.31
N PHE A 53 -8.52 0.80 7.55
CA PHE A 53 -8.61 1.09 6.11
C PHE A 53 -9.20 -0.09 5.32
N TYR A 54 -8.67 -1.30 5.52
CA TYR A 54 -9.17 -2.49 4.82
C TYR A 54 -10.56 -2.90 5.29
N ASP A 55 -10.85 -2.79 6.59
CA ASP A 55 -12.17 -3.12 7.13
C ASP A 55 -13.25 -2.16 6.59
N ASP A 56 -12.95 -0.86 6.50
CA ASP A 56 -13.88 0.12 5.95
C ASP A 56 -14.08 -0.04 4.44
N LEU A 57 -13.01 -0.35 3.69
CA LEU A 57 -13.14 -0.61 2.25
C LEU A 57 -13.93 -1.91 2.00
N CYS A 58 -13.74 -2.96 2.80
CA CYS A 58 -14.55 -4.18 2.70
C CYS A 58 -16.04 -3.89 2.89
N LYS A 59 -16.43 -2.99 3.80
CA LYS A 59 -17.84 -2.59 3.98
C LYS A 59 -18.41 -1.92 2.72
N GLN A 60 -17.61 -1.12 2.00
CA GLN A 60 -18.04 -0.48 0.75
C GLN A 60 -18.28 -1.48 -0.39
N TYR A 61 -17.72 -2.68 -0.29
CA TYR A 61 -17.85 -3.77 -1.26
C TYR A 61 -18.65 -4.96 -0.69
N ALA A 62 -19.42 -4.76 0.38
CA ALA A 62 -20.22 -5.80 0.99
C ALA A 62 -21.17 -6.46 -0.04
N GLY A 63 -21.19 -7.79 -0.07
CA GLY A 63 -21.95 -8.56 -1.05
C GLY A 63 -21.17 -8.88 -2.34
N ARG A 64 -19.99 -8.31 -2.55
CA ARG A 64 -19.11 -8.66 -3.67
C ARG A 64 -17.97 -9.58 -3.22
N LYS A 65 -18.12 -10.87 -3.52
CA LYS A 65 -17.24 -11.93 -2.97
C LYS A 65 -15.80 -11.80 -3.45
N ASP A 66 -15.58 -11.47 -4.71
CA ASP A 66 -14.24 -11.44 -5.29
C ASP A 66 -13.44 -10.23 -4.80
N GLU A 67 -14.04 -9.03 -4.80
CA GLU A 67 -13.40 -7.82 -4.27
C GLU A 67 -13.11 -7.94 -2.76
N THR A 68 -14.05 -8.50 -1.99
CA THR A 68 -13.83 -8.68 -0.55
C THR A 68 -12.77 -9.75 -0.26
N ALA A 69 -12.66 -10.80 -1.07
CA ALA A 69 -11.57 -11.78 -0.96
C ALA A 69 -10.22 -11.14 -1.30
N MET A 70 -10.13 -10.35 -2.37
CA MET A 70 -8.91 -9.62 -2.74
C MET A 70 -8.46 -8.65 -1.63
N LEU A 71 -9.38 -7.88 -1.06
CA LEU A 71 -9.08 -6.96 0.05
C LEU A 71 -8.56 -7.69 1.29
N ARG A 72 -9.08 -8.88 1.60
CA ARG A 72 -8.56 -9.72 2.69
C ARG A 72 -7.15 -10.22 2.40
N ALA A 73 -6.89 -10.72 1.19
CA ALA A 73 -5.57 -11.17 0.79
C ALA A 73 -4.53 -10.03 0.87
N LEU A 74 -4.88 -8.84 0.37
CA LEU A 74 -4.04 -7.64 0.51
C LEU A 74 -3.81 -7.28 1.99
N ARG A 75 -4.82 -7.34 2.84
CA ARG A 75 -4.65 -7.10 4.28
C ARG A 75 -3.70 -8.11 4.92
N GLU A 76 -3.88 -9.39 4.62
CA GLU A 76 -3.08 -10.49 5.18
C GLU A 76 -1.60 -10.38 4.80
N GLY A 77 -1.32 -9.93 3.58
CA GLY A 77 0.05 -9.68 3.10
C GLY A 77 0.80 -8.55 3.82
N LEU A 78 0.12 -7.68 4.59
CA LEU A 78 0.79 -6.57 5.29
C LEU A 78 1.70 -7.04 6.42
N ASN A 79 1.28 -8.05 7.18
CA ASN A 79 2.04 -8.48 8.35
C ASN A 79 3.39 -9.10 7.96
N PRO A 80 3.47 -10.04 7.00
CA PRO A 80 4.74 -10.53 6.47
C PRO A 80 5.64 -9.40 5.95
N LEU A 81 5.08 -8.46 5.18
CA LEU A 81 5.83 -7.32 4.66
C LEU A 81 6.39 -6.43 5.78
N LYS A 82 5.60 -6.14 6.83
CA LYS A 82 6.07 -5.41 8.01
C LYS A 82 7.24 -6.11 8.70
N VAL A 83 7.17 -7.44 8.85
CA VAL A 83 8.25 -8.23 9.44
C VAL A 83 9.52 -8.15 8.58
N MET A 84 9.40 -8.25 7.25
CA MET A 84 10.54 -8.11 6.34
C MET A 84 11.18 -6.72 6.42
N VAL A 85 10.36 -5.68 6.51
CA VAL A 85 10.84 -4.30 6.68
C VAL A 85 11.59 -4.16 8.00
N LEU A 86 11.01 -4.59 9.12
CA LEU A 86 11.68 -4.51 10.43
C LEU A 86 13.00 -5.27 10.44
N ALA A 87 13.05 -6.47 9.85
CA ALA A 87 14.28 -7.25 9.74
C ALA A 87 15.34 -6.53 8.88
N PHE A 88 14.92 -5.90 7.78
CA PHE A 88 15.81 -5.11 6.92
C PHE A 88 16.34 -3.85 7.63
N LEU A 89 15.50 -3.19 8.45
CA LEU A 89 15.90 -1.99 9.19
C LEU A 89 16.86 -2.31 10.35
N ASP A 90 16.71 -3.47 10.98
CA ASP A 90 17.54 -3.91 12.11
C ASP A 90 18.95 -4.36 11.67
N ASP A 91 19.05 -5.06 10.52
CA ASP A 91 20.33 -5.55 10.02
C ASP A 91 20.96 -4.60 8.97
N LYS A 92 22.00 -3.87 9.39
CA LYS A 92 22.81 -2.98 8.53
C LYS A 92 23.51 -3.68 7.35
N ARG A 93 23.52 -5.01 7.31
CA ARG A 93 24.09 -5.84 6.24
C ARG A 93 23.01 -6.58 5.44
N ALA A 94 21.73 -6.37 5.73
CA ALA A 94 20.64 -7.04 5.06
C ALA A 94 20.68 -6.81 3.54
N ASN A 95 20.46 -7.89 2.79
CA ASN A 95 20.21 -7.79 1.37
C ASN A 95 18.79 -7.22 1.16
N GLY A 96 18.67 -6.07 0.51
CA GLY A 96 17.39 -5.41 0.25
C GLY A 96 16.58 -6.02 -0.90
N ARG A 97 17.17 -6.92 -1.70
CA ARG A 97 16.50 -7.50 -2.87
C ARG A 97 15.20 -8.25 -2.54
N PRO A 98 15.13 -9.13 -1.52
CA PRO A 98 13.86 -9.78 -1.16
C PRO A 98 12.77 -8.78 -0.76
N LEU A 99 13.14 -7.72 -0.04
CA LEU A 99 12.21 -6.65 0.31
C LEU A 99 11.74 -5.86 -0.92
N ALA A 100 12.65 -5.59 -1.86
CA ALA A 100 12.31 -4.92 -3.11
C ALA A 100 11.32 -5.74 -3.95
N ASP A 101 11.53 -7.06 -4.04
CA ASP A 101 10.65 -7.95 -4.79
C ASP A 101 9.25 -8.01 -4.16
N GLU A 102 9.16 -8.10 -2.83
CA GLU A 102 7.87 -8.09 -2.13
C GLU A 102 7.14 -6.75 -2.29
N LEU A 103 7.86 -5.63 -2.15
CA LEU A 103 7.31 -4.28 -2.36
C LEU A 103 6.81 -4.09 -3.79
N ARG A 104 7.49 -4.65 -4.81
CA ARG A 104 7.00 -4.60 -6.19
C ARG A 104 5.72 -5.37 -6.38
N LEU A 105 5.67 -6.60 -5.88
CA LEU A 105 4.46 -7.42 -5.96
C LEU A 105 3.29 -6.68 -5.30
N ARG A 106 3.56 -6.08 -4.13
CA ARG A 106 2.59 -5.29 -3.39
C ARG A 106 2.07 -4.10 -4.19
N ILE A 107 2.96 -3.23 -4.68
CA ILE A 107 2.59 -2.05 -5.48
C ILE A 107 1.75 -2.49 -6.68
N LYS A 108 2.19 -3.53 -7.40
CA LYS A 108 1.45 -4.05 -8.55
C LYS A 108 0.02 -4.47 -8.18
N LEU A 109 -0.14 -5.26 -7.11
CA LEU A 109 -1.48 -5.66 -6.67
C LEU A 109 -2.33 -4.47 -6.23
N GLU A 110 -1.73 -3.48 -5.58
CA GLU A 110 -2.45 -2.28 -5.16
C GLU A 110 -2.85 -1.39 -6.35
N GLU A 111 -1.99 -1.25 -7.36
CA GLU A 111 -2.28 -0.50 -8.58
C GLU A 111 -3.34 -1.18 -9.45
N ASP A 112 -3.27 -2.51 -9.58
CA ASP A 112 -4.18 -3.31 -10.40
C ASP A 112 -5.57 -3.44 -9.76
N TYR A 113 -5.66 -3.49 -8.42
CA TYR A 113 -6.91 -3.81 -7.72
C TYR A 113 -7.33 -2.76 -6.69
N LEU A 114 -6.46 -2.39 -5.74
CA LEU A 114 -6.84 -1.54 -4.61
C LEU A 114 -7.18 -0.10 -5.04
N ILE A 115 -6.32 0.51 -5.86
CA ILE A 115 -6.49 1.88 -6.33
C ILE A 115 -7.77 2.02 -7.17
N PRO A 116 -8.08 1.13 -8.13
CA PRO A 116 -9.36 1.13 -8.83
C PRO A 116 -10.56 1.03 -7.89
N MET A 117 -10.49 0.18 -6.85
CA MET A 117 -11.58 0.07 -5.87
C MET A 117 -11.77 1.39 -5.09
N LEU A 118 -10.69 2.00 -4.62
CA LEU A 118 -10.75 3.29 -3.93
C LEU A 118 -11.29 4.40 -4.83
N LYS A 119 -10.91 4.41 -6.11
CA LYS A 119 -11.46 5.35 -7.09
C LYS A 119 -12.96 5.12 -7.27
N GLY A 120 -13.40 3.87 -7.38
CA GLY A 120 -14.82 3.55 -7.47
C GLY A 120 -15.62 4.04 -6.25
N VAL A 121 -15.04 3.99 -5.05
CA VAL A 121 -15.63 4.58 -3.84
C VAL A 121 -15.72 6.11 -3.98
N ALA A 122 -14.63 6.78 -4.37
CA ALA A 122 -14.61 8.23 -4.54
C ALA A 122 -15.61 8.73 -5.60
N ASP A 123 -15.70 8.05 -6.74
CA ASP A 123 -16.60 8.39 -7.84
C ASP A 123 -18.07 8.30 -7.42
N ARG A 124 -18.44 7.31 -6.60
CA ARG A 124 -19.80 7.19 -6.04
C ARG A 124 -20.14 8.36 -5.11
N TYR A 125 -19.20 8.79 -4.26
CA TYR A 125 -19.40 9.95 -3.39
C TYR A 125 -19.58 11.26 -4.16
N LEU A 126 -18.85 11.44 -5.27
CA LEU A 126 -18.98 12.63 -6.12
C LEU A 126 -20.31 12.66 -6.87
N THR A 127 -20.83 11.49 -7.24
CA THR A 127 -22.11 11.38 -7.96
C THR A 127 -23.29 11.64 -7.03
N SER A 128 -23.32 11.04 -5.82
CA SER A 128 -24.40 11.25 -4.85
C SER A 128 -24.51 12.68 -4.31
N ASN A 129 -23.45 13.51 -4.41
CA ASN A 129 -23.50 14.93 -4.03
C ASN A 129 -23.95 15.86 -5.19
N LYS A 130 -24.07 15.37 -6.43
CA LYS A 130 -24.62 16.14 -7.56
C LYS A 130 -26.12 15.98 -7.73
N GLU A 131 -26.71 14.98 -7.08
CA GLU A 131 -28.14 14.69 -7.07
C GLU A 131 -28.86 15.24 -5.81
N LEU A 132 -28.12 15.95 -4.94
CA LEU A 132 -28.62 16.67 -3.76
C LEU A 132 -28.57 18.18 -4.01
#